data_AF-A0A2A7MHL9-F1
#
_entry.id   AF-A0A2A7MHL9-F1
#
_cell.length_a   1.000
_cell.length_b   1.000
_cell.length_c   1.000
_cell.angle_alpha   90.00
_cell.angle_beta   90.00
_cell.angle_gamma   90.00
#
_symmetry.space_group_name_H-M   'P 1'
#
loop_
_entity.id
_entity.type
_entity.pdbx_description
1 polymer ?
#
loop_
_entity_poly.entity_id
_entity_poly.type
_entity_poly.pdbx_seq_one_letter_code
_entity_poly.pdbx_strand_id
1 'polypeptide(L)'
;MLESSIFKILLVVIVAVIAIGLLKRAIKGAVIIISIFILILFGYNFIILNQSPAKTAENLKNDAVYIKSISEQTINVQKDLKNMVSILSENDVSAENDLIYYIDDLKNIKDEVNNLEHSKSLNKLNESYCNKLNNIISVSENIDDNMKAIDKLNSLSSSIKEVSDKIKDIK
;
A
#
# COMPACT_ATOMS: atom_id res chain seq x y z
N MET A 1 50.48 -39.69 25.21
CA MET A 1 49.76 -38.41 24.98
C MET A 1 49.50 -38.11 23.49
N LEU A 2 50.28 -38.60 22.52
CA LEU A 2 50.04 -38.33 21.08
C LEU A 2 48.81 -39.05 20.48
N GLU A 3 48.51 -40.28 20.91
CA GLU A 3 47.42 -41.09 20.32
C GLU A 3 46.02 -40.51 20.55
N SER A 4 45.80 -39.80 21.67
CA SER A 4 44.52 -39.15 21.98
C SER A 4 44.22 -37.95 21.07
N SER A 5 45.25 -37.24 20.61
CA SER A 5 45.08 -36.06 19.76
C SER A 5 44.75 -36.43 18.31
N ILE A 6 45.37 -37.50 17.79
CA ILE A 6 45.10 -38.00 16.43
C ILE A 6 43.66 -38.51 16.33
N PHE A 7 43.17 -39.23 17.35
CA PHE A 7 41.81 -39.75 17.37
C PHE A 7 40.75 -38.64 17.39
N LYS A 8 40.99 -37.54 18.11
CA LYS A 8 40.10 -36.37 18.13
C LYS A 8 40.06 -35.65 16.79
N ILE A 9 41.19 -35.50 16.11
CA ILE A 9 41.26 -34.88 14.78
C ILE A 9 40.50 -35.75 13.76
N LEU A 10 40.68 -37.07 13.81
CA LEU A 10 39.98 -38.01 12.93
C LEU A 10 38.46 -37.96 13.14
N LEU A 11 38.01 -37.87 14.40
CA LEU A 11 36.59 -37.77 14.73
C LEU A 11 35.96 -36.47 14.17
N VAL A 12 36.65 -35.34 14.29
CA VAL A 12 36.20 -34.05 13.75
C VAL A 12 36.09 -34.09 12.22
N VAL A 13 37.06 -34.72 11.54
CA VAL A 13 37.04 -34.87 10.08
C VAL A 13 35.86 -35.76 9.64
N ILE A 14 35.59 -36.86 10.35
CA ILE A 14 34.45 -37.74 10.04
C ILE A 14 33.12 -37.00 10.21
N VAL A 15 32.95 -36.26 11.30
CA VAL A 15 31.73 -35.46 11.53
C VAL A 15 31.56 -34.38 10.46
N ALA A 16 32.64 -33.70 10.06
CA ALA A 16 32.61 -32.70 8.99
C ALA A 16 32.22 -33.30 7.62
N VAL A 17 32.77 -34.48 7.27
CA VAL A 17 32.44 -35.17 6.02
C VAL A 17 30.98 -35.62 5.99
N ILE A 18 30.45 -36.12 7.11
CA ILE A 18 29.03 -36.51 7.24
C ILE A 18 28.12 -35.27 7.12
N ALA A 19 28.45 -34.17 7.79
CA ALA A 19 27.70 -32.92 7.72
C ALA A 19 27.66 -32.35 6.29
N ILE A 20 28.78 -32.34 5.57
CA ILE A 20 28.87 -31.89 4.17
C ILE A 20 28.06 -32.81 3.23
N GLY A 21 28.10 -34.12 3.47
CA GLY A 21 27.32 -35.11 2.70
C GLY A 21 25.81 -34.93 2.88
N LEU A 22 25.36 -34.65 4.11
CA LEU A 22 23.96 -34.34 4.42
C LEU A 22 23.52 -33.01 3.82
N LEU A 23 24.38 -31.98 3.87
CA LEU A 23 24.10 -30.68 3.25
C LEU A 23 23.87 -30.81 1.73
N LYS A 24 24.70 -31.59 1.02
CA LYS A 24 24.54 -31.83 -0.42
C LYS A 24 23.23 -32.56 -0.75
N ARG A 25 22.77 -33.47 0.11
CA ARG A 25 21.48 -34.17 -0.08
C ARG A 25 20.29 -33.26 0.21
N ALA A 26 20.37 -32.44 1.25
CA ALA A 26 19.33 -31.46 1.59
C ALA A 26 19.19 -30.39 0.50
N ILE A 27 20.31 -29.88 -0.04
CA ILE A 27 20.30 -28.93 -1.16
C ILE A 27 19.66 -29.55 -2.41
N LYS A 28 20.03 -30.79 -2.76
CA LYS A 28 19.40 -31.51 -3.89
C LYS A 28 17.90 -31.71 -3.68
N GLY A 29 17.48 -32.06 -2.46
CA GLY A 29 16.07 -32.18 -2.09
C GLY A 29 15.31 -30.86 -2.21
N ALA A 30 15.87 -29.76 -1.69
CA ALA A 30 15.29 -28.43 -1.79
C ALA A 30 15.14 -27.98 -3.25
N VAL A 31 16.17 -28.20 -4.09
CA VAL A 31 16.10 -27.89 -5.53
C VAL A 31 14.99 -28.68 -6.23
N ILE A 32 14.81 -29.96 -5.90
CA ILE A 32 13.73 -30.78 -6.47
C ILE A 32 12.36 -30.25 -6.03
N ILE A 33 12.18 -29.93 -4.74
CA ILE A 33 10.92 -29.39 -4.21
C ILE A 33 10.59 -28.05 -4.87
N ILE A 34 11.57 -27.14 -4.98
CA ILE A 34 11.42 -25.85 -5.66
C ILE A 34 11.07 -26.05 -7.14
N SER A 35 11.72 -27.01 -7.82
CA SER A 35 11.45 -27.32 -9.22
C SER A 35 10.04 -27.88 -9.44
N ILE A 36 9.56 -28.76 -8.55
CA ILE A 36 8.19 -29.27 -8.56
C ILE A 36 7.20 -28.13 -8.33
N PHE A 37 7.47 -27.25 -7.37
CA PHE A 37 6.62 -26.09 -7.10
C PHE A 37 6.53 -25.16 -8.32
N ILE A 38 7.65 -24.88 -8.98
CA ILE A 38 7.71 -24.11 -10.23
C ILE A 38 6.88 -24.81 -11.32
N LEU A 39 7.05 -26.13 -11.51
CA LEU A 39 6.30 -26.91 -12.49
C LEU A 39 4.78 -26.88 -12.24
N ILE A 40 4.35 -26.95 -10.98
CA ILE A 40 2.93 -26.85 -10.61
C ILE A 40 2.41 -25.44 -10.92
N LEU A 41 3.14 -24.39 -10.56
CA LEU A 41 2.74 -23.00 -10.78
C LEU A 41 2.60 -22.67 -12.27
N PHE A 42 3.63 -22.97 -13.05
CA PHE A 42 3.62 -22.73 -14.50
C PHE A 42 2.71 -23.71 -15.25
N GLY A 43 2.66 -24.97 -14.83
CA GLY A 43 1.77 -25.98 -15.40
C GLY A 43 0.29 -25.65 -15.18
N TYR A 44 -0.09 -25.20 -13.99
CA TYR A 44 -1.44 -24.74 -13.69
C TYR A 44 -1.83 -23.53 -14.55
N ASN A 45 -0.95 -22.52 -14.64
CA ASN A 45 -1.21 -21.33 -15.45
C ASN A 45 -1.24 -21.64 -16.96
N PHE A 46 -0.46 -22.61 -17.43
CA PHE A 46 -0.50 -23.05 -18.83
C PHE A 46 -1.75 -23.88 -19.15
N ILE A 47 -2.11 -24.85 -18.30
CA ILE A 47 -3.22 -25.78 -18.55
C ILE A 47 -4.58 -25.12 -18.29
N ILE A 48 -4.72 -24.34 -17.22
CA ILE A 48 -6.02 -23.79 -16.79
C ILE A 48 -6.24 -22.37 -17.34
N LEU A 49 -5.21 -21.52 -17.29
CA LEU A 49 -5.33 -20.12 -17.73
C LEU A 49 -4.89 -19.90 -19.18
N ASN A 50 -4.43 -20.95 -19.86
CA ASN A 50 -3.91 -20.92 -21.23
C ASN A 50 -2.81 -19.85 -21.43
N GLN A 51 -2.01 -19.61 -20.38
CA GLN A 51 -0.94 -18.61 -20.39
C GLN A 51 0.41 -19.29 -20.59
N SER A 52 1.22 -18.76 -21.51
CA SER A 52 2.59 -19.23 -21.68
C SER A 52 3.43 -18.99 -20.41
N PRO A 53 4.49 -19.77 -20.17
CA PRO A 53 5.41 -19.51 -19.06
C PRO A 53 6.00 -18.09 -19.11
N ALA A 54 6.28 -17.56 -20.30
CA ALA A 54 6.74 -16.18 -20.48
C ALA A 54 5.68 -15.17 -19.99
N LYS A 55 4.41 -15.36 -20.37
CA LYS A 55 3.32 -14.47 -19.93
C LYS A 55 3.07 -14.58 -18.42
N THR A 56 3.22 -15.77 -17.86
CA THR A 56 3.12 -16.00 -16.41
C THR A 56 4.22 -15.24 -15.66
N ALA A 57 5.46 -15.29 -16.14
CA ALA A 57 6.58 -14.56 -15.54
C ALA A 57 6.41 -13.03 -15.65
N GLU A 58 5.91 -12.54 -16.78
CA GLU A 58 5.57 -11.12 -16.98
C GLU A 58 4.46 -10.68 -16.02
N ASN A 59 3.38 -11.45 -15.90
CA ASN A 59 2.29 -11.18 -14.97
C ASN A 59 2.78 -11.13 -13.52
N LEU A 60 3.64 -12.08 -13.11
CA LEU A 60 4.23 -12.07 -11.77
C LEU A 60 5.09 -10.83 -11.51
N LYS A 61 5.85 -10.38 -12.52
CA LYS A 61 6.64 -9.14 -12.42
C LYS A 61 5.73 -7.93 -12.27
N ASN A 62 4.69 -7.81 -13.10
CA ASN A 62 3.75 -6.71 -13.06
C ASN A 62 2.97 -6.69 -11.73
N ASP A 63 2.51 -7.85 -11.27
CA ASP A 63 1.82 -8.01 -9.98
C ASP A 63 2.71 -7.61 -8.80
N ALA A 64 4.00 -7.96 -8.83
CA ALA A 64 4.95 -7.57 -7.79
C ALA A 64 5.17 -6.05 -7.76
N VAL A 65 5.29 -5.41 -8.93
CA VAL A 65 5.39 -3.95 -9.05
C VAL A 65 4.10 -3.30 -8.55
N TYR A 66 2.95 -3.80 -8.98
CA TYR A 66 1.64 -3.33 -8.57
C TYR A 66 1.45 -3.38 -7.04
N ILE A 67 1.71 -4.54 -6.41
CA ILE A 67 1.57 -4.71 -4.95
C ILE A 67 2.48 -3.73 -4.21
N LYS A 68 3.72 -3.55 -4.69
CA LYS A 68 4.65 -2.60 -4.12
C LYS A 68 4.11 -1.17 -4.21
N SER A 69 3.67 -0.75 -5.40
CA SER A 69 3.12 0.58 -5.63
C SER A 69 1.87 0.85 -4.77
N ILE A 70 0.93 -0.10 -4.67
CA ILE A 70 -0.23 0.06 -3.77
C ILE A 70 0.20 0.15 -2.32
N SER A 71 1.19 -0.64 -1.89
CA SER A 71 1.70 -0.56 -0.52
C SER A 71 2.28 0.81 -0.21
N GLU A 72 3.05 1.38 -1.13
CA GLU A 72 3.62 2.73 -0.99
C GLU A 72 2.50 3.79 -1.00
N GLN A 73 1.56 3.71 -1.94
CA GLN A 73 0.44 4.63 -2.01
C GLN A 73 -0.49 4.56 -0.79
N THR A 74 -0.66 3.38 -0.19
CA THR A 74 -1.43 3.23 1.05
C THR A 74 -0.81 4.01 2.21
N ILE A 75 0.51 4.15 2.25
CA ILE A 75 1.20 4.96 3.27
C ILE A 75 0.91 6.45 3.05
N ASN A 76 0.93 6.91 1.80
CA ASN A 76 0.59 8.30 1.45
C ASN A 76 -0.86 8.62 1.81
N VAL A 77 -1.81 7.77 1.41
CA VAL A 77 -3.24 7.89 1.77
C VAL A 77 -3.43 8.00 3.28
N GLN A 78 -2.72 7.17 4.07
CA GLN A 78 -2.79 7.24 5.53
C GLN A 78 -2.24 8.56 6.08
N LYS A 79 -1.15 9.06 5.50
CA LYS A 79 -0.55 10.34 5.89
C LYS A 79 -1.50 11.50 5.59
N ASP A 80 -2.08 11.54 4.40
CA ASP A 80 -3.00 12.59 3.97
C ASP A 80 -4.26 12.59 4.84
N LEU A 81 -4.84 11.40 5.06
CA LEU A 81 -5.97 11.25 5.98
C LEU A 81 -5.65 11.74 7.40
N LYS A 82 -4.45 11.44 7.91
CA LYS A 82 -4.03 11.93 9.23
C LYS A 82 -3.95 13.45 9.25
N ASN A 83 -3.40 14.07 8.21
CA ASN A 83 -3.28 15.52 8.12
C ASN A 83 -4.65 16.19 7.99
N MET A 84 -5.54 15.64 7.16
CA MET A 84 -6.94 16.08 7.06
C MET A 84 -7.63 16.01 8.42
N VAL A 85 -7.50 14.90 9.14
CA VAL A 85 -8.11 14.73 10.48
C VAL A 85 -7.56 15.75 11.48
N SER A 86 -6.26 16.06 11.44
CA SER A 86 -5.68 17.11 12.28
C SER A 86 -6.32 18.48 12.00
N ILE A 87 -6.42 18.88 10.72
CA ILE A 87 -7.05 20.14 10.30
C ILE A 87 -8.49 20.24 10.84
N LEU A 88 -9.27 19.17 10.66
CA LEU A 88 -10.65 19.12 11.11
C LEU A 88 -10.79 19.14 12.63
N SER A 89 -9.83 18.55 13.36
CA SER A 89 -9.85 18.52 14.82
C SER A 89 -9.55 19.89 15.44
N GLU A 90 -8.74 20.69 14.75
CA GLU A 90 -8.38 22.05 15.17
C GLU A 90 -9.49 23.07 14.86
N ASN A 91 -10.51 22.68 14.08
CA ASN A 91 -11.56 23.56 13.55
C ASN A 91 -10.98 24.82 12.85
N ASP A 92 -9.78 24.69 12.28
CA ASP A 92 -9.11 25.79 11.60
C ASP A 92 -9.61 25.91 10.17
N VAL A 93 -10.62 26.75 9.97
CA VAL A 93 -11.20 27.01 8.65
C VAL A 93 -10.22 27.73 7.71
N SER A 94 -9.13 28.31 8.24
CA SER A 94 -8.09 28.93 7.40
C SER A 94 -7.21 27.91 6.66
N ALA A 95 -7.31 26.62 7.01
CA ALA A 95 -6.61 25.51 6.37
C ALA A 95 -7.39 24.86 5.20
N GLU A 96 -8.41 25.53 4.64
CA GLU A 96 -9.19 25.05 3.49
C GLU A 96 -8.30 24.62 2.31
N ASN A 97 -7.29 25.43 1.98
CA ASN A 97 -6.36 25.13 0.88
C ASN A 97 -5.56 23.83 1.12
N ASP A 98 -5.21 23.53 2.37
CA ASP A 98 -4.51 22.30 2.71
C ASP A 98 -5.43 21.09 2.59
N LEU A 99 -6.71 21.22 2.99
CA LEU A 99 -7.71 20.17 2.81
C LEU A 99 -7.91 19.84 1.32
N ILE A 100 -8.06 20.88 0.48
CA ILE A 100 -8.18 20.72 -0.98
C ILE A 100 -6.94 20.01 -1.55
N TYR A 101 -5.74 20.41 -1.13
CA TYR A 101 -4.50 19.76 -1.55
C TYR A 101 -4.53 18.25 -1.29
N TYR A 102 -4.90 17.83 -0.08
CA TYR A 102 -4.95 16.40 0.25
C TYR A 102 -6.07 15.66 -0.50
N ILE A 103 -7.20 16.31 -0.80
CA ILE A 103 -8.27 15.72 -1.62
C ILE A 103 -7.77 15.44 -3.04
N ASP A 104 -7.04 16.40 -3.62
CA ASP A 104 -6.48 16.26 -4.95
C ASP A 104 -5.37 15.19 -4.99
N ASP A 105 -4.55 15.10 -3.95
CA ASP A 105 -3.54 14.03 -3.85
C ASP A 105 -4.20 12.63 -3.82
N LEU A 106 -5.29 12.46 -3.05
CA LEU A 106 -6.04 11.20 -3.06
C LEU A 106 -6.62 10.85 -4.45
N LYS A 107 -7.06 11.85 -5.23
CA LYS A 107 -7.53 11.64 -6.62
C LYS A 107 -6.38 11.19 -7.51
N ASN A 108 -5.22 11.84 -7.42
CA ASN A 108 -4.03 11.47 -8.16
C ASN A 108 -3.59 10.03 -7.83
N ILE A 109 -3.54 9.67 -6.54
CA ILE A 109 -3.21 8.32 -6.10
C ILE A 109 -4.17 7.28 -6.69
N LYS A 110 -5.48 7.58 -6.68
CA LYS A 110 -6.48 6.68 -7.28
C LYS A 110 -6.23 6.49 -8.77
N ASP A 111 -6.00 7.56 -9.50
CA ASP A 111 -5.78 7.51 -10.94
C ASP A 111 -4.48 6.79 -11.29
N GLU A 112 -3.41 7.00 -10.52
CA GLU A 112 -2.17 6.23 -10.65
C GLU A 112 -2.43 4.73 -10.45
N VAL A 113 -3.06 4.34 -9.34
CA VAL A 113 -3.31 2.93 -9.02
C VAL A 113 -4.23 2.27 -10.06
N ASN A 114 -5.26 2.98 -10.52
CA ASN A 114 -6.19 2.46 -11.52
C ASN A 114 -5.51 2.16 -12.87
N ASN A 115 -4.42 2.86 -13.18
CA ASN A 115 -3.65 2.70 -14.42
C ASN A 115 -2.46 1.75 -14.28
N LEU A 116 -2.17 1.21 -13.09
CA LEU A 116 -1.08 0.26 -12.91
C LEU A 116 -1.37 -1.05 -13.64
N GLU A 117 -0.41 -1.52 -14.43
CA GLU A 117 -0.51 -2.84 -15.07
C GLU A 117 -0.46 -3.95 -14.02
N HIS A 118 -1.45 -4.84 -14.05
CA HIS A 118 -1.53 -6.02 -13.20
C HIS A 118 -2.25 -7.15 -13.91
N SER A 119 -2.08 -8.37 -13.41
CA SER A 119 -2.73 -9.54 -13.93
C SER A 119 -4.21 -9.57 -13.53
N LYS A 120 -5.01 -10.32 -14.30
CA LYS A 120 -6.43 -10.56 -14.02
C LYS A 120 -6.69 -11.10 -12.61
N SER A 121 -5.70 -11.75 -11.99
CA SER A 121 -5.83 -12.31 -10.65
C SER A 121 -5.94 -11.21 -9.57
N LEU A 122 -5.40 -10.01 -9.85
CA LEU A 122 -5.42 -8.86 -8.96
C LEU A 122 -6.55 -7.87 -9.26
N ASN A 123 -7.36 -8.06 -10.31
CA ASN A 123 -8.46 -7.14 -10.64
C ASN A 123 -9.39 -6.87 -9.45
N LYS A 124 -9.79 -7.91 -8.72
CA LYS A 124 -10.66 -7.76 -7.53
C LYS A 124 -9.99 -6.97 -6.41
N LEU A 125 -8.67 -7.13 -6.25
CA LEU A 125 -7.90 -6.35 -5.28
C LEU A 125 -7.89 -4.87 -5.69
N ASN A 126 -7.64 -4.60 -6.98
CA ASN A 126 -7.65 -3.27 -7.55
C ASN A 126 -8.99 -2.57 -7.39
N GLU A 127 -10.07 -3.22 -7.83
CA GLU A 127 -11.44 -2.72 -7.70
C GLU A 127 -11.78 -2.41 -6.24
N SER A 128 -11.44 -3.30 -5.31
CA SER A 128 -11.65 -3.09 -3.87
C SER A 128 -10.88 -1.89 -3.34
N TYR A 129 -9.62 -1.73 -3.74
CA TYR A 129 -8.77 -0.62 -3.33
C TYR A 129 -9.29 0.72 -3.88
N CYS A 130 -9.55 0.80 -5.19
CA CYS A 130 -10.09 2.01 -5.84
C CYS A 130 -11.47 2.38 -5.29
N ASN A 131 -12.33 1.41 -4.97
CA ASN A 131 -13.63 1.69 -4.34
C ASN A 131 -13.49 2.30 -2.94
N LYS A 132 -12.53 1.82 -2.14
CA LYS A 132 -12.24 2.43 -0.83
C LYS A 132 -11.73 3.86 -0.98
N LEU A 133 -10.84 4.11 -1.95
CA LEU A 133 -10.38 5.47 -2.26
C LEU A 133 -11.50 6.39 -2.72
N ASN A 134 -12.39 5.93 -3.61
CA ASN A 134 -13.56 6.70 -4.03
C ASN A 134 -14.44 7.10 -2.83
N ASN A 135 -14.68 6.18 -1.90
CA ASN A 135 -15.45 6.49 -0.70
C ASN A 135 -14.74 7.53 0.17
N ILE A 136 -13.43 7.41 0.35
CA ILE A 136 -12.64 8.40 1.10
C ILE A 136 -12.73 9.78 0.43
N ILE A 137 -12.47 9.86 -0.88
CA ILE A 137 -12.52 11.10 -1.66
C ILE A 137 -13.91 11.75 -1.52
N SER A 138 -14.98 10.97 -1.72
CA SER A 138 -16.35 11.48 -1.60
C SER A 138 -16.67 12.03 -0.22
N VAL A 139 -16.20 11.37 0.84
CA VAL A 139 -16.36 11.87 2.22
C VAL A 139 -15.57 13.18 2.40
N SER A 140 -14.33 13.24 1.91
CA SER A 140 -13.49 14.44 2.04
C SER A 140 -14.03 15.63 1.25
N GLU A 141 -14.57 15.43 0.05
CA GLU A 141 -15.22 16.48 -0.75
C GLU A 141 -16.46 17.04 -0.04
N ASN A 142 -17.29 16.18 0.55
CA ASN A 142 -18.43 16.65 1.35
C ASN A 142 -18.00 17.48 2.57
N ILE A 143 -16.84 17.17 3.15
CA ILE A 143 -16.29 17.94 4.26
C ILE A 143 -15.83 19.33 3.79
N ASP A 144 -15.12 19.40 2.66
CA ASP A 144 -14.69 20.66 2.03
C ASP A 144 -15.88 21.58 1.72
N ASP A 145 -16.95 21.04 1.11
CA ASP A 145 -18.18 21.79 0.84
C ASP A 145 -18.83 22.35 2.12
N ASN A 146 -18.84 21.56 3.20
CA ASN A 146 -19.37 21.99 4.50
C ASN A 146 -18.51 23.08 5.14
N MET A 147 -17.18 23.01 5.03
CA MET A 147 -16.28 24.07 5.52
C MET A 147 -16.53 25.39 4.80
N LYS A 148 -16.64 25.38 3.47
CA LYS A 148 -17.00 26.55 2.66
C LYS A 148 -18.34 27.17 3.06
N ALA A 149 -19.31 26.34 3.44
CA ALA A 149 -20.62 26.82 3.92
C ALA A 149 -20.50 27.52 5.28
N ILE A 150 -19.70 26.97 6.21
CA ILE A 150 -19.43 27.56 7.53
C ILE A 150 -18.77 28.93 7.39
N ASP A 151 -17.79 29.09 6.51
CA ASP A 151 -17.12 30.39 6.30
C ASP A 151 -18.05 31.48 5.81
N LYS A 152 -18.97 31.15 4.89
CA LYS A 152 -20.00 32.07 4.44
C LYS A 152 -20.93 32.48 5.59
N LEU A 153 -21.30 31.54 6.47
CA LEU A 153 -22.12 31.84 7.65
C LEU A 153 -21.38 32.74 8.65
N ASN A 154 -20.08 32.52 8.87
CA ASN A 154 -19.24 33.36 9.72
C ASN A 154 -19.10 34.79 9.17
N SER A 155 -18.91 34.91 7.84
CA SER A 155 -18.90 36.21 7.16
C SER A 155 -20.24 36.94 7.34
N LEU A 156 -21.37 36.25 7.11
CA LEU A 156 -22.70 36.82 7.29
C LEU A 156 -22.98 37.24 8.73
N SER A 157 -22.61 36.40 9.71
CA SER A 157 -22.72 36.71 11.14
C SER A 157 -21.96 38.00 11.50
N SER A 158 -20.76 38.17 10.95
CA SER A 158 -19.94 39.38 11.14
C SER A 158 -20.61 40.62 10.54
N SER A 159 -21.16 40.51 9.32
CA SER A 159 -21.92 41.62 8.70
C SER A 159 -23.18 41.99 9.48
N ILE A 160 -23.91 41.00 10.01
CA ILE A 160 -25.09 41.25 10.86
C ILE A 160 -24.69 41.98 12.14
N LYS A 161 -23.57 41.58 12.77
CA LYS A 161 -23.04 42.24 13.96
C LYS A 161 -22.70 43.71 13.68
N GLU A 162 -22.02 43.99 12.58
CA GLU A 162 -21.69 45.36 12.15
C GLU A 162 -22.95 46.22 11.97
N VAL A 163 -23.98 45.69 11.30
CA VAL A 163 -25.26 46.38 11.15
C VAL A 163 -25.93 46.63 12.51
N SER A 164 -25.96 45.61 13.38
CA SER A 164 -26.52 45.73 14.73
C SER A 164 -25.82 46.83 15.53
N ASP A 165 -24.49 46.91 15.48
CA ASP A 165 -23.71 47.90 16.23
C ASP A 165 -23.96 49.31 15.67
N LYS A 166 -24.03 49.50 14.34
CA LYS A 166 -24.43 50.77 13.72
C LYS A 166 -25.83 51.24 14.14
N ILE A 167 -26.78 50.31 14.31
CA ILE A 167 -28.14 50.65 14.76
C ILE A 167 -28.14 51.12 16.23
N LYS A 168 -27.28 50.54 17.08
CA LYS A 168 -27.15 50.99 18.48
C LYS A 168 -26.61 52.40 18.57
N ASP A 169 -25.66 52.77 17.71
CA ASP A 169 -25.05 54.11 17.70
C ASP A 169 -26.01 55.21 17.20
N ILE A 170 -27.12 54.84 16.57
CA ILE A 170 -28.17 55.78 16.10
C ILE A 170 -29.23 56.04 17.18
N LYS A 171 -29.32 55.21 18.22
CA LYS A 171 -30.29 55.36 19.33
C LYS A 171 -29.70 56.15 20.50
#